data_AF-A0A2P5AJI4-F1
#
_entry.id   AF-A0A2P5AJI4-F1
#
_cell.length_a   1.000
_cell.length_b   1.000
_cell.length_c   1.000
_cell.angle_alpha   90.00
_cell.angle_beta   90.00
_cell.angle_gamma   90.00
#
_symmetry.space_group_name_H-M   'P 1'
#
loop_
_entity.id
_entity.type
_entity.pdbx_description
1 polymer ?
#
loop_
_entity_poly.entity_id
_entity_poly.type
_entity_poly.pdbx_seq_one_letter_code
_entity_poly.pdbx_strand_id
1 'polypeptide(L)'
;MNSDASVLVGADSIGIGIVFMDHFGTVLATCTSRLRGSFSIECSELLAILYGLLAALEWGAPISIIESDAQSVICGLNSSDYLGDLDLIYSDVNLYFV
;
A
#
# COMPACT_ATOMS: atom_id res chain seq x y z
N MET A 1 2.61 5.90 -7.87
CA MET A 1 1.76 5.99 -6.66
C MET A 1 2.68 5.88 -5.47
N ASN A 2 2.71 6.90 -4.63
CA ASN A 2 3.45 6.87 -3.37
C ASN A 2 2.50 6.48 -2.24
N SER A 3 2.92 5.60 -1.35
CA SER A 3 2.11 5.11 -0.24
C SER A 3 2.90 5.03 1.06
N ASP A 4 2.23 5.33 2.16
CA ASP A 4 2.78 5.27 3.52
C ASP A 4 1.68 4.92 4.54
N ALA A 5 2.07 4.30 5.65
CA ALA A 5 1.18 4.00 6.76
C ALA A 5 1.68 4.58 8.10
N SER A 6 0.81 5.31 8.80
CA SER A 6 1.10 5.77 10.15
C SER A 6 0.59 4.78 11.19
N VAL A 7 1.48 4.24 12.02
CA VAL A 7 1.13 3.35 13.14
C VAL A 7 1.45 4.02 14.47
N LEU A 8 0.46 4.09 15.37
CA LEU A 8 0.65 4.53 16.75
C LEU A 8 0.55 3.34 17.71
N VAL A 9 1.62 3.07 18.45
CA VAL A 9 1.66 1.93 19.39
C VAL A 9 0.56 2.08 20.44
N GLY A 10 -0.26 1.04 20.60
CA GLY A 10 -1.39 1.03 21.52
C GLY A 10 -2.68 1.66 20.98
N ALA A 11 -2.67 2.21 19.76
CA ALA A 11 -3.89 2.63 19.08
C ALA A 11 -4.63 1.42 18.48
N ASP A 12 -5.94 1.58 18.33
CA ASP A 12 -6.85 0.64 17.68
C ASP A 12 -7.07 0.96 16.20
N SER A 13 -6.20 1.78 15.62
CA SER A 13 -6.26 2.16 14.21
C SER A 13 -4.90 2.51 13.64
N ILE A 14 -4.82 2.39 12.32
CA ILE A 14 -3.71 2.87 11.50
C ILE A 14 -4.21 3.99 10.58
N GLY A 15 -3.29 4.87 10.20
CA GLY A 15 -3.52 5.86 9.14
C GLY A 15 -2.88 5.37 7.84
N ILE A 16 -3.54 5.63 6.72
CA ILE A 16 -3.05 5.36 5.37
C ILE A 16 -3.00 6.67 4.62
N GLY A 17 -1.90 6.92 3.91
CA GLY A 17 -1.74 8.04 2.98
C GLY A 17 -1.27 7.55 1.61
N ILE A 18 -1.91 8.05 0.55
CA ILE A 18 -1.59 7.73 -0.85
C ILE A 18 -1.53 9.01 -1.68
N VAL A 19 -0.54 9.07 -2.57
CA VAL A 19 -0.40 10.15 -3.56
C VAL A 19 -0.28 9.54 -4.96
N PHE A 20 -1.21 9.92 -5.83
CA PHE A 20 -1.15 9.61 -7.26
C PHE A 20 -0.48 10.75 -8.01
N MET A 21 0.52 10.42 -8.82
CA MET A 21 1.28 11.39 -9.60
C MET A 21 1.39 10.92 -11.05
N ASP A 22 1.48 11.87 -11.97
CA ASP A 22 1.91 11.58 -13.33
C ASP A 22 3.44 11.42 -13.41
N HIS A 23 3.94 11.12 -14.60
CA HIS A 23 5.37 10.92 -14.85
C HIS A 23 6.22 12.20 -14.75
N PHE A 24 5.60 13.39 -14.64
CA PHE A 24 6.29 14.64 -14.36
C PHE A 24 6.35 14.96 -12.85
N GLY A 25 5.78 14.10 -12.01
CA GLY A 25 5.64 14.34 -10.57
C GLY A 25 4.48 15.27 -10.21
N THR A 26 3.56 15.55 -11.15
CA THR A 26 2.36 16.34 -10.86
C THR A 26 1.39 15.49 -10.05
N VAL A 27 0.99 15.99 -8.87
CA VAL A 27 -0.02 15.31 -8.05
C VAL A 27 -1.38 15.40 -8.74
N LEU A 28 -1.95 14.24 -9.07
CA LEU A 28 -3.25 14.12 -9.69
C LEU A 28 -4.36 13.93 -8.65
N ALA A 29 -4.07 13.17 -7.59
CA ALA A 29 -5.01 12.89 -6.50
C ALA A 29 -4.25 12.47 -5.23
N THR A 30 -4.92 12.61 -4.09
CA THR A 30 -4.43 12.11 -2.79
C THR A 30 -5.56 11.38 -2.08
N CYS A 31 -5.24 10.27 -1.40
CA CYS A 31 -6.18 9.54 -0.58
C CYS A 31 -5.65 9.40 0.83
N THR A 32 -6.55 9.50 1.81
CA THR A 32 -6.22 9.21 3.20
C THR A 32 -7.34 8.40 3.82
N SER A 33 -7.00 7.39 4.60
CA SER A 33 -7.99 6.59 5.31
C SER A 33 -7.50 6.24 6.71
N ARG A 34 -8.46 6.01 7.61
CA ARG A 34 -8.18 5.44 8.94
C ARG A 34 -8.80 4.05 8.99
N LEU A 35 -7.96 3.03 9.06
CA LEU A 35 -8.42 1.65 9.21
C LEU A 35 -8.43 1.27 10.69
N ARG A 36 -9.53 0.69 11.15
CA ARG A 36 -9.60 0.11 12.50
C ARG A 36 -8.87 -1.22 12.55
N GLY A 37 -8.12 -1.42 13.62
CA GLY A 37 -7.30 -2.61 13.86
C GLY A 37 -5.91 -2.22 14.35
N SER A 38 -5.28 -3.15 15.05
CA SER A 38 -3.89 -3.05 15.46
C SER A 38 -3.09 -4.01 14.58
N PHE A 39 -2.33 -3.45 13.65
CA PHE A 39 -1.54 -4.20 12.67
C PHE A 39 -0.04 -4.02 12.95
N SER A 40 0.78 -4.95 12.45
CA SER A 40 2.22 -4.71 12.40
C SER A 40 2.53 -3.56 11.44
N ILE A 41 3.71 -2.95 11.59
CA ILE A 41 4.17 -1.89 10.68
C ILE A 41 4.14 -2.40 9.23
N GLU A 42 4.75 -3.57 8.97
CA GLU A 42 4.78 -4.18 7.63
C GLU A 42 3.38 -4.43 7.04
N CYS A 43 2.45 -4.97 7.84
CA CYS A 43 1.07 -5.18 7.41
C CYS A 43 0.37 -3.85 7.09
N SER A 44 0.63 -2.80 7.88
CA SER A 44 0.04 -1.48 7.68
C SER A 44 0.51 -0.85 6.37
N GLU A 45 1.81 -0.92 6.07
CA GLU A 45 2.40 -0.44 4.82
C GLU A 45 1.86 -1.20 3.61
N LEU A 46 1.78 -2.52 3.70
CA LEU A 46 1.24 -3.36 2.64
C LEU A 46 -0.27 -3.08 2.41
N LEU A 47 -1.03 -2.83 3.47
CA LEU A 47 -2.43 -2.38 3.38
C LEU A 47 -2.56 -0.99 2.74
N ALA A 48 -1.61 -0.07 2.99
CA ALA A 48 -1.59 1.23 2.32
C ALA A 48 -1.45 1.06 0.79
N ILE A 49 -0.50 0.23 0.35
CA ILE A 49 -0.33 -0.09 -1.08
C ILE A 49 -1.62 -0.67 -1.66
N LEU A 50 -2.19 -1.70 -1.02
CA LEU A 50 -3.41 -2.35 -1.50
C LEU A 50 -4.59 -1.37 -1.58
N TYR A 51 -4.75 -0.51 -0.57
CA TYR A 51 -5.80 0.51 -0.56
C TYR A 51 -5.63 1.50 -1.72
N GLY A 52 -4.39 1.92 -2.01
CA GLY A 52 -4.09 2.76 -3.16
C GLY A 52 -4.42 2.09 -4.49
N LEU A 53 -4.07 0.81 -4.66
CA LEU A 53 -4.39 0.05 -5.89
C LEU A 53 -5.90 -0.10 -6.10
N LEU A 54 -6.66 -0.39 -5.05
CA LEU A 54 -8.12 -0.48 -5.13
C LEU A 54 -8.75 0.86 -5.50
N ALA A 55 -8.26 1.97 -4.93
CA ALA A 55 -8.71 3.31 -5.28
C ALA A 55 -8.38 3.66 -6.75
N ALA A 56 -7.18 3.27 -7.22
CA ALA A 56 -6.76 3.46 -8.60
C ALA A 56 -7.64 2.67 -9.58
N LEU A 57 -7.97 1.42 -9.23
CA LEU A 57 -8.88 0.56 -10.00
C LEU A 57 -10.28 1.18 -10.09
N GLU A 58 -10.83 1.67 -8.98
CA GLU A 58 -12.14 2.34 -8.95
C GLU A 58 -12.13 3.62 -9.81
N TRP A 59 -11.04 4.36 -9.82
CA TRP A 59 -10.87 5.56 -10.63
C TRP A 59 -10.59 5.27 -12.12
N GLY A 60 -10.23 4.03 -12.47
CA GLY A 60 -9.79 3.67 -13.82
C GLY A 60 -8.41 4.24 -14.17
N ALA A 61 -7.57 4.47 -13.17
CA ALA A 61 -6.22 5.02 -13.32
C ALA A 61 -5.18 3.88 -13.21
N PRO A 62 -4.54 3.45 -14.31
CA PRO A 62 -3.51 2.42 -14.24
C PRO A 62 -2.27 2.94 -13.49
N ILE A 63 -1.70 2.09 -12.63
CA ILE A 63 -0.51 2.43 -11.85
C ILE A 63 0.70 1.73 -12.47
N SER A 64 1.69 2.52 -12.90
CA SER A 64 2.92 1.99 -13.50
C SER A 64 4.06 1.78 -12.49
N ILE A 65 4.07 2.56 -11.42
CA ILE A 65 5.12 2.55 -10.38
C ILE A 65 4.46 2.70 -9.03
N ILE A 66 4.85 1.85 -8.08
CA ILE A 66 4.56 2.00 -6.65
C ILE A 66 5.86 2.43 -5.96
N GLU A 67 5.79 3.48 -5.15
CA GLU A 67 6.87 4.01 -4.33
C GLU A 67 6.50 3.84 -2.86
N SER A 68 7.40 3.25 -2.07
CA SER A 68 7.26 3.11 -0.62
C SER A 68 8.67 3.07 0.00
N ASP A 69 8.82 3.59 1.21
CA ASP A 69 10.05 3.52 1.99
C ASP A 69 10.12 2.27 2.88
N ALA A 70 9.04 1.46 2.91
CA ALA A 70 8.96 0.21 3.64
C ALA A 70 9.77 -0.90 2.95
N GLN A 71 11.08 -0.91 3.19
CA GLN A 71 12.01 -1.85 2.55
C GLN A 71 11.58 -3.32 2.71
N SER A 72 11.04 -3.72 3.87
CA SER A 72 10.55 -5.08 4.09
C SER A 72 9.43 -5.45 3.13
N VAL A 73 8.48 -4.54 2.89
CA VAL A 73 7.36 -4.73 1.96
C VAL A 73 7.84 -4.83 0.52
N ILE A 74 8.76 -3.96 0.11
CA ILE A 74 9.35 -4.01 -1.23
C ILE A 74 10.10 -5.32 -1.44
N CYS A 75 10.88 -5.78 -0.46
CA CYS A 75 11.55 -7.08 -0.52
C CYS A 75 10.54 -8.24 -0.59
N GLY A 76 9.47 -8.20 0.19
CA GLY A 76 8.41 -9.22 0.21
C GLY A 76 7.68 -9.34 -1.13
N LEU A 77 7.27 -8.21 -1.72
CA LEU A 77 6.59 -8.16 -3.03
C LEU A 77 7.46 -8.71 -4.17
N ASN A 78 8.76 -8.54 -4.08
CA ASN A 78 9.71 -9.04 -5.08
C ASN A 78 10.21 -10.47 -4.80
N SER A 79 9.77 -11.09 -3.71
CA SER A 79 10.16 -12.46 -3.37
C SER A 79 9.28 -13.51 -4.06
N SER A 80 9.80 -14.72 -4.24
CA SER A 80 9.06 -15.86 -4.80
C SER A 80 8.50 -16.82 -3.74
N ASP A 81 8.86 -16.61 -2.47
CA ASP A 81 8.56 -17.52 -1.35
C ASP A 81 7.56 -16.87 -0.40
N TYR A 82 6.28 -17.13 -0.66
CA TYR A 82 5.16 -16.72 0.18
C TYR A 82 4.84 -17.88 1.14
N LEU A 83 5.38 -17.84 2.37
CA LEU A 83 5.04 -18.77 3.46
C LEU A 83 4.83 -18.06 4.81
N GLY A 84 4.32 -16.82 4.80
CA GLY A 84 4.07 -15.99 5.98
C GLY A 84 2.62 -15.54 6.16
N ASP A 85 2.32 -14.99 7.34
CA ASP A 85 0.96 -14.53 7.72
C ASP A 85 0.40 -13.40 6.83
N LEU A 86 1.24 -12.77 5.99
CA LEU A 86 0.88 -11.65 5.11
C LEU A 86 0.75 -12.05 3.62
N ASP A 87 0.97 -13.32 3.28
CA ASP A 87 1.03 -13.79 1.89
C ASP A 87 -0.22 -13.49 1.06
N LEU A 88 -1.39 -13.56 1.69
CA LEU A 88 -2.66 -13.26 1.03
C LEU A 88 -2.71 -11.79 0.60
N ILE A 89 -2.20 -10.87 1.42
CA ILE A 89 -2.19 -9.45 1.10
C ILE A 89 -1.13 -9.17 0.02
N TYR A 90 0.04 -9.81 0.10
CA TYR A 90 1.05 -9.73 -0.96
C TYR A 90 0.51 -10.22 -2.31
N SER A 91 -0.24 -11.33 -2.30
CA SER A 91 -0.88 -11.89 -3.49
C SER A 91 -1.92 -10.93 -4.08
N ASP A 92 -2.74 -10.31 -3.24
CA ASP A 92 -3.72 -9.32 -3.68
C ASP A 92 -3.05 -8.10 -4.31
N VAL A 93 -1.97 -7.57 -3.70
CA VAL A 93 -1.22 -6.44 -4.27
C VAL A 93 -0.68 -6.79 -5.65
N ASN A 94 -0.06 -7.97 -5.81
CA ASN A 94 0.45 -8.44 -7.10
C ASN A 94 -0.66 -8.67 -8.14
N LEU A 95 -1.86 -9.07 -7.70
CA LEU A 95 -3.02 -9.24 -8.57
C LEU A 95 -3.55 -7.90 -9.12
N TYR A 96 -3.56 -6.84 -8.30
CA TYR A 96 -4.06 -5.53 -8.71
C TYR A 96 -3.00 -4.63 -9.36
N PHE A 97 -1.73 -4.97 -9.24
CA PHE A 97 -0.62 -4.27 -9.89
C PHE A 97 -0.21 -4.97 -11.19
N VAL A 98 -1.00 -4.78 -12.25
CA VAL A 98 -0.80 -5.36 -13.60
C VAL A 98 -0.66 -4.28 -14.66
#